data_AF-A0A3B0A5K0-F1
#
_entry.id   AF-A0A3B0A5K0-F1
#
_cell.length_a   1.000
_cell.length_b   1.000
_cell.length_c   1.000
_cell.angle_alpha   90.00
_cell.angle_beta   90.00
_cell.angle_gamma   90.00
#
_symmetry.space_group_name_H-M   'P 1'
#
loop_
_entity.id
_entity.type
_entity.pdbx_description
1 polymer ?
#
loop_
_entity_poly.entity_id
_entity_poly.type
_entity_poly.pdbx_seq_one_letter_code
_entity_poly.pdbx_strand_id
1 'polypeptide(L)' 'MIAGTTYLLRGEPVTVLVAWRPQRRAERLDNGPHLHLRATAPQNVMIRRADGSTEVRPFRGLRRPKARH' A
#
# COMPACT_ATOMS: atom_id res chain seq x y z
N MET A 1 4.22 -1.33 -5.50
CA MET A 1 4.88 -0.50 -4.47
C MET A 1 5.72 -1.42 -3.58
N ILE A 2 6.79 -0.92 -2.96
CA ILE A 2 7.77 -1.75 -2.23
C ILE A 2 7.73 -1.42 -0.73
N ALA A 3 7.47 -2.42 0.11
CA ALA A 3 7.56 -2.30 1.56
C ALA A 3 9.01 -2.02 2.01
N GLY A 4 9.18 -1.31 3.13
CA GLY A 4 10.48 -0.84 3.61
C GLY A 4 11.03 0.39 2.85
N THR A 5 10.42 0.78 1.74
CA THR A 5 10.84 1.95 0.96
C THR A 5 10.17 3.23 1.46
N THR A 6 10.93 4.33 1.46
CA THR A 6 10.42 5.69 1.74
C THR A 6 9.84 6.32 0.49
N TYR A 7 8.64 6.89 0.64
CA TYR A 7 7.89 7.64 -0.37
C TYR A 7 7.58 9.03 0.17
N LEU A 8 7.03 9.88 -0.69
CA LEU A 8 6.50 11.19 -0.34
C LEU A 8 4.97 11.16 -0.39
N LEU A 9 4.34 11.56 0.70
CA LEU A 9 2.91 11.83 0.80
C LEU A 9 2.71 13.34 0.91
N ARG A 10 2.22 13.98 -0.16
CA ARG A 10 2.05 15.45 -0.22
C ARG A 10 3.35 16.23 0.11
N GLY A 11 4.51 15.66 -0.24
CA GLY A 11 5.82 16.25 0.05
C GLY A 11 6.51 15.70 1.30
N GLU A 12 5.76 15.06 2.21
CA GLU A 12 6.28 14.55 3.47
C GLU A 12 6.80 13.10 3.35
N PRO A 13 7.97 12.77 3.92
CA PRO A 13 8.50 11.42 3.89
C PRO A 13 7.65 10.45 4.71
N VAL A 14 7.30 9.32 4.11
CA VAL A 14 6.59 8.21 4.75
C VAL A 14 7.23 6.88 4.36
N THR A 15 7.38 5.97 5.31
CA THR A 15 7.87 4.63 5.03
C THR A 15 6.68 3.72 4.82
N VAL A 16 6.67 2.93 3.76
CA VAL A 16 5.66 1.87 3.62
C VAL A 16 6.09 0.69 4.49
N LEU A 17 5.22 0.23 5.37
CA LEU A 17 5.41 -0.98 6.16
C LEU A 17 4.79 -2.22 5.47
N VAL A 18 3.58 -2.07 4.93
CA VAL A 18 2.86 -3.16 4.24
C VAL A 18 2.37 -2.66 2.89
N ALA A 19 2.66 -3.44 1.85
CA ALA A 19 2.20 -3.18 0.49
C ALA A 19 1.08 -4.15 0.12
N TRP A 20 0.06 -3.64 -0.57
CA TRP A 20 -0.90 -4.50 -1.26
C TRP A 20 -0.18 -5.41 -2.25
N ARG A 21 -0.57 -6.69 -2.28
CA ARG A 21 -0.15 -7.65 -3.30
C ARG A 21 -1.38 -8.36 -3.87
N PRO A 22 -1.40 -8.68 -5.18
CA PRO A 22 -2.43 -9.56 -5.72
C PRO A 22 -2.41 -10.91 -4.99
N GLN A 23 -3.58 -11.41 -4.61
CA GLN A 23 -3.70 -12.76 -4.06
C GLN A 23 -3.38 -13.80 -5.15
N ARG A 24 -2.50 -14.75 -4.83
CA ARG A 24 -2.16 -15.83 -5.76
C ARG A 24 -3.35 -16.77 -5.92
N ARG A 25 -3.48 -17.45 -7.07
CA ARG A 25 -4.59 -18.40 -7.33
C ARG A 25 -4.69 -19.46 -6.21
N ALA A 26 -3.56 -19.98 -5.75
CA ALA A 26 -3.49 -20.98 -4.68
C ALA A 26 -3.83 -20.45 -3.28
N GLU A 27 -3.81 -19.12 -3.09
CA GLU A 27 -4.13 -18.47 -1.83
C GLU A 27 -5.57 -17.93 -1.82
N ARG A 28 -6.29 -18.01 -2.95
CA ARG A 28 -7.64 -17.45 -3.08
C ARG A 28 -8.56 -18.12 -2.06
N LEU A 29 -9.10 -17.30 -1.19
CA LEU A 29 -10.21 -17.71 -0.35
C LEU A 29 -11.40 -17.97 -1.26
N ASP A 30 -12.21 -18.95 -0.89
CA ASP A 30 -13.49 -19.13 -1.56
C ASP A 30 -14.29 -17.85 -1.41
N ASN A 31 -14.72 -17.29 -2.55
CA ASN A 31 -15.64 -16.18 -2.60
C ASN A 31 -17.00 -16.73 -2.15
N GLY A 32 -17.18 -16.88 -0.84
CA GLY A 32 -18.44 -17.30 -0.24
C GLY A 32 -19.58 -16.38 -0.66
N PRO A 33 -20.83 -16.74 -0.34
CA PRO A 33 -22.04 -16.11 -0.88
C PRO A 33 -22.15 -14.59 -0.66
N HIS A 34 -21.34 -14.01 0.22
CA HIS A 34 -21.36 -12.59 0.58
C HIS A 34 -20.04 -11.86 0.33
N LEU A 35 -18.99 -12.53 -0.18
CA LEU A 35 -17.68 -11.92 -0.43
C LEU A 35 -17.42 -11.85 -1.94
N HIS A 36 -17.79 -10.72 -2.56
CA HIS A 36 -17.51 -10.43 -3.96
C HIS A 36 -16.39 -9.40 -4.09
N LEU A 37 -15.14 -9.87 -4.10
CA LEU A 37 -13.99 -9.01 -4.37
C LEU A 37 -13.84 -8.77 -5.87
N ARG A 38 -13.87 -7.50 -6.30
CA ARG A 38 -13.51 -7.15 -7.68
C ARG A 38 -11.99 -7.23 -7.87
N ALA A 39 -11.56 -7.61 -9.08
CA ALA A 39 -10.14 -7.61 -9.45
C ALA A 39 -9.47 -6.22 -9.30
N THR A 40 -10.26 -5.14 -9.26
CA THR A 40 -9.85 -3.75 -9.09
C THR A 40 -9.95 -3.24 -7.64
N ALA A 41 -9.84 -4.13 -6.66
CA ALA A 41 -9.88 -3.75 -5.25
C ALA A 41 -8.84 -2.64 -4.93
N PRO A 42 -9.16 -1.70 -4.04
CA PRO A 42 -8.26 -0.61 -3.67
C PRO A 42 -6.92 -1.16 -3.18
N GLN A 43 -5.83 -0.75 -3.82
CA GLN A 43 -4.49 -1.17 -3.45
C GLN A 43 -4.02 -0.32 -2.27
N ASN A 44 -4.55 -0.64 -1.09
CA ASN A 44 -4.25 0.05 0.14
C ASN A 44 -2.90 -0.36 0.71
N VAL A 45 -2.28 0.56 1.43
CA VAL A 45 -0.92 0.43 1.91
C VAL A 45 -0.87 0.94 3.35
N MET A 46 -0.10 0.28 4.19
CA MET A 46 0.20 0.79 5.53
C MET A 46 1.47 1.61 5.45
N ILE A 47 1.38 2.87 5.85
CA ILE A 47 2.52 3.78 5.96
C ILE A 47 2.82 4.09 7.42
N ARG A 48 4.07 4.45 7.69
CA ARG A 48 4.54 5.08 8.91
C ARG A 48 5.02 6.49 8.59
N ARG A 49 4.55 7.46 9.36
CA ARG A 49 4.95 8.86 9.28
C ARG A 49 6.21 9.10 10.13
N ALA A 50 6.83 10.27 9.98
CA ALA A 50 8.03 10.63 10.73
C ALA A 50 7.81 10.69 12.25
N ASP A 51 6.59 11.02 12.69
CA ASP A 51 6.17 11.03 14.10
C ASP A 51 5.95 9.61 14.68
N GLY A 52 6.12 8.55 13.87
CA GLY A 52 5.92 7.17 14.28
C GLY A 52 4.50 6.65 14.12
N SER A 53 3.52 7.51 13.84
CA SER A 53 2.13 7.10 13.61
C SER A 53 1.98 6.25 12.34
N THR A 54 1.03 5.32 12.36
CA THR A 54 0.72 4.42 11.23
C THR A 54 -0.69 4.63 10.71
N GLU A 55 -0.85 4.52 9.39
CA GLU A 55 -2.13 4.75 8.71
C GLU A 55 -2.26 3.81 7.50
N VAL A 56 -3.46 3.26 7.28
CA VAL A 56 -3.81 2.51 6.06
C VAL A 56 -4.53 3.43 5.08
N ARG A 57 -4.02 3.53 3.85
CA ARG A 57 -4.60 4.41 2.82
C ARG A 57 -4.36 3.90 1.40
N PRO A 58 -5.07 4.41 0.39
CA PRO A 58 -4.75 4.09 -1.00
C PRO A 58 -3.31 4.47 -1.36
N PHE A 59 -2.63 3.63 -2.15
CA PHE A 59 -1.28 3.97 -2.64
C PHE A 59 -1.24 5.24 -3.51
N ARG A 60 -2.40 5.64 -4.06
CA ARG A 60 -2.53 6.81 -4.94
C ARG A 60 -1.99 8.05 -4.24
N GLY A 61 -1.14 8.78 -4.96
CA GLY A 61 -0.50 10.02 -4.49
C GLY A 61 0.82 9.83 -3.74
N LEU A 62 1.25 8.60 -3.46
CA LEU A 62 2.61 8.35 -2.98
C LEU A 62 3.59 8.42 -4.14
N ARG A 63 4.63 9.24 -4.00
CA ARG A 63 5.67 9.44 -5.03
C ARG A 63 7.01 8.95 -4.50
N ARG A 64 7.84 8.37 -5.37
CA ARG A 64 9.24 8.12 -4.99
C ARG A 64 9.98 9.46 -4.88
N PRO A 65 10.87 9.64 -3.89
CA PRO A 65 11.80 10.75 -3.90
C PRO A 65 12.63 10.69 -5.20
N LYS A 66 12.89 11.84 -5.82
CA LYS A 66 13.91 11.89 -6.88
C LYS A 66 15.25 11.53 -6.24
N ALA A 67 16.06 10.72 -6.92
CA ALA A 67 17.45 10.51 -6.50
C ALA A 67 18.12 11.89 -6.43
N ARG A 68 18.78 12.20 -5.31
CA ARG A 68 19.69 13.34 -5.26
C ARG A 68 20.88 12.97 -6.17
N HIS A 69 21.10 13.78 -7.20
CA HIS A 69 22.34 13.78 -7.99
C HIS A 69 23.48 14.33 -7.14
#